data_AF-A0A7W0QEV7-F1
#
_entry.id   AF-A0A7W0QEV7-F1
#
_cell.length_a   1.000
_cell.length_b   1.000
_cell.length_c   1.000
_cell.angle_alpha   90.00
_cell.angle_beta   90.00
_cell.angle_gamma   90.00
#
_symmetry.space_group_name_H-M   'P 1'
#
loop_
_entity.id
_entity.type
_entity.pdbx_description
1 polymer ?
#
loop_
_entity_poly.entity_id
_entity_poly.type
_entity_poly.pdbx_seq_one_letter_code
_entity_poly.pdbx_strand_id
1 'polypeptide(L)'
;MAQIIGLPKLSPTMEEGVLVRWTKKEGDKVSPGDLIAEVETDKANMDFNIEDDGVLLKLLVKEGDTVKLGAPVAILGNAGEDISALVAEASGTPAVKGKAPKADDASKADAAPKTDAAPKAAQKQAPAKQAPKSGKA
;
A
#
# COMPACT_ATOMS: atom_id res chain seq x y z
N MET A 1 -7.03 16.83 -11.15
CA MET A 1 -6.55 16.36 -12.46
C MET A 1 -5.43 15.39 -12.19
N ALA A 2 -5.65 14.15 -12.60
CA ALA A 2 -4.68 13.09 -12.40
C ALA A 2 -3.47 13.35 -13.30
N GLN A 3 -2.29 13.12 -12.75
CA GLN A 3 -1.02 13.33 -13.42
C GLN A 3 -0.15 12.07 -13.31
N ILE A 4 0.64 11.85 -14.36
CA ILE A 4 1.63 10.78 -14.39
C ILE A 4 2.87 11.28 -13.66
N ILE A 5 3.23 10.57 -12.60
CA ILE A 5 4.46 10.80 -11.87
C ILE A 5 5.53 9.93 -12.51
N GLY A 6 6.61 10.56 -12.96
CA GLY A 6 7.80 9.89 -13.47
C GLY A 6 8.88 9.73 -12.40
N LEU A 7 9.85 8.85 -12.63
CA LEU A 7 11.01 8.73 -11.74
C LEU A 7 11.85 10.01 -11.81
N PRO A 8 11.99 10.78 -10.71
CA PRO A 8 12.82 11.98 -10.71
C PRO A 8 14.31 11.62 -10.70
N LYS A 9 15.14 12.61 -11.00
CA LYS A 9 16.59 12.46 -10.91
C LYS A 9 17.04 12.53 -9.45
N LEU A 10 17.18 11.36 -8.82
CA LEU A 10 17.61 11.23 -7.42
C LEU A 10 19.12 11.47 -7.21
N SER A 11 19.93 11.40 -8.27
CA SER A 11 21.37 11.64 -8.22
C SER A 11 21.90 12.29 -9.50
N PRO A 12 22.92 13.18 -9.42
CA PRO A 12 23.46 13.90 -10.58
C PRO A 12 23.96 12.99 -11.71
N THR A 13 24.37 11.76 -11.40
CA THR A 13 24.94 10.80 -12.37
C THR A 13 24.03 9.60 -12.65
N MET A 14 22.79 9.58 -12.16
CA MET A 14 21.85 8.48 -12.39
C MET A 14 21.25 8.55 -13.80
N GLU A 15 20.99 7.38 -14.40
CA GLU A 15 20.27 7.22 -15.68
C GLU A 15 19.03 6.33 -15.53
N GLU A 16 19.10 5.35 -14.63
CA GLU A 16 18.04 4.41 -14.28
C GLU A 16 18.18 4.00 -12.80
N GLY A 17 17.09 3.47 -12.24
CA GLY A 17 17.04 2.94 -10.89
C GLY A 17 16.14 1.72 -10.81
N VAL A 18 16.45 0.81 -9.90
CA VAL A 18 15.64 -0.37 -9.62
C VAL A 18 14.70 -0.05 -8.48
N LEU A 19 13.41 -0.23 -8.69
CA LEU A 19 12.43 -0.04 -7.62
C LEU A 19 12.60 -1.15 -6.58
N VAL A 20 13.10 -0.84 -5.38
CA VAL A 20 13.33 -1.85 -4.34
C VAL A 20 12.02 -2.21 -3.68
N ARG A 21 11.28 -1.19 -3.26
CA ARG A 21 10.07 -1.37 -2.45
C ARG A 21 9.13 -0.18 -2.56
N TRP A 22 7.83 -0.44 -2.54
CA TRP A 22 6.81 0.58 -2.32
C TRP A 22 6.54 0.77 -0.82
N THR A 23 6.62 2.01 -0.35
CA THR A 23 6.24 2.41 1.02
C THR A 23 4.77 2.78 1.10
N LYS A 24 4.21 3.24 -0.03
CA LYS A 24 2.80 3.60 -0.19
C LYS A 24 2.07 2.68 -1.18
N LYS A 25 0.75 2.68 -1.14
CA LYS A 25 -0.11 1.80 -1.95
C LYS A 25 -1.12 2.59 -2.76
N GLU A 26 -1.72 1.93 -3.75
CA GLU A 26 -2.88 2.47 -4.46
C GLU A 26 -4.01 2.79 -3.47
N GLY A 27 -4.55 4.00 -3.54
CA GLY A 27 -5.54 4.57 -2.63
C GLY A 27 -4.97 5.38 -1.47
N ASP A 28 -3.64 5.35 -1.24
CA ASP A 28 -3.04 6.07 -0.10
C ASP A 28 -2.89 7.57 -0.41
N LYS A 29 -3.11 8.40 0.62
CA LYS A 29 -2.90 9.84 0.52
C LYS A 29 -1.43 10.17 0.77
N VAL A 30 -0.87 11.03 -0.08
CA VAL A 30 0.51 11.48 -0.01
C VAL A 30 0.57 13.00 -0.01
N SER A 31 1.65 13.53 0.56
CA SER A 31 1.91 14.96 0.72
C SER A 31 3.35 15.26 0.28
N PRO A 32 3.68 16.50 -0.11
CA PRO A 32 5.04 16.88 -0.47
C PRO A 32 6.05 16.48 0.63
N GLY A 33 7.10 15.76 0.23
CA GLY A 33 8.13 15.19 1.10
C GLY A 33 7.84 13.79 1.64
N ASP A 34 6.66 13.24 1.40
CA ASP A 34 6.29 11.91 1.88
C ASP A 34 6.99 10.81 1.06
N LEU A 35 7.54 9.80 1.75
CA LEU A 35 8.27 8.69 1.13
C LEU A 35 7.29 7.71 0.48
N ILE A 36 7.34 7.57 -0.84
CA ILE A 36 6.45 6.68 -1.58
C ILE A 36 7.11 5.36 -1.99
N ALA A 37 8.42 5.36 -2.25
CA ALA A 37 9.18 4.17 -2.60
C ALA A 37 10.68 4.29 -2.30
N GLU A 38 11.38 3.16 -2.27
CA GLU A 38 12.83 3.08 -2.23
C GLU A 38 13.37 2.65 -3.60
N VAL A 39 14.38 3.37 -4.10
CA VAL A 39 14.99 3.12 -5.41
C VAL A 39 16.47 2.83 -5.24
N GLU A 40 16.92 1.67 -5.69
CA GLU A 40 18.33 1.29 -5.74
C GLU A 40 18.95 1.84 -7.02
N THR A 41 20.11 2.47 -6.86
CA THR A 41 20.96 2.95 -7.95
C THR A 41 22.32 2.29 -7.84
N ASP A 42 23.18 2.44 -8.85
CA ASP A 42 24.59 1.98 -8.81
C ASP A 42 25.35 2.48 -7.58
N LYS A 43 24.97 3.64 -7.04
CA LYS A 43 25.68 4.28 -5.92
C LYS A 43 25.11 3.96 -4.55
N ALA A 44 23.79 3.89 -4.44
CA ALA A 44 23.08 3.78 -3.17
C ALA A 44 21.59 3.52 -3.39
N ASN A 45 20.91 3.10 -2.32
CA ASN A 45 19.47 3.24 -2.20
C ASN A 45 19.12 4.70 -1.88
N MET A 46 18.17 5.23 -2.63
CA MET A 46 17.66 6.59 -2.47
C MET A 46 16.16 6.51 -2.16
N ASP A 47 15.73 7.42 -1.30
CA ASP A 47 14.33 7.64 -0.97
C ASP A 47 13.65 8.39 -2.11
N PHE A 48 12.57 7.82 -2.65
CA PHE A 48 11.71 8.51 -3.60
C PHE A 48 10.55 9.17 -2.85
N ASN A 49 10.68 10.48 -2.64
CA ASN A 49 9.64 11.32 -2.05
C ASN A 49 8.76 11.94 -3.13
N ILE A 50 7.47 12.12 -2.82
CA ILE A 50 6.55 12.86 -3.70
C ILE A 50 6.74 14.37 -3.51
N GLU A 51 6.66 15.16 -4.57
CA GLU A 51 6.69 16.63 -4.51
C GLU A 51 5.28 17.23 -4.50
N ASP A 52 4.30 16.48 -5.00
CA ASP A 52 2.90 16.87 -5.13
C ASP A 52 2.01 16.27 -4.02
N ASP A 53 0.90 16.95 -3.72
CA ASP A 53 -0.19 16.44 -2.88
C ASP A 53 -1.20 15.67 -3.73
N GLY A 54 -1.73 14.58 -3.17
CA GLY A 54 -2.81 13.84 -3.81
C GLY A 54 -3.03 12.44 -3.27
N VAL A 55 -3.73 11.62 -4.04
CA VAL A 55 -3.95 10.19 -3.77
C VAL A 55 -3.24 9.38 -4.84
N LEU A 56 -2.52 8.34 -4.44
CA LEU A 56 -1.92 7.37 -5.36
C LEU A 56 -3.03 6.58 -6.04
N LEU A 57 -3.33 6.86 -7.30
CA LEU A 57 -4.41 6.21 -8.03
C LEU A 57 -3.97 4.89 -8.66
N LYS A 58 -2.71 4.82 -9.12
CA LYS A 58 -2.14 3.62 -9.73
C LYS A 58 -0.64 3.53 -9.53
N LEU A 59 -0.13 2.32 -9.29
CA LEU A 59 1.30 2.00 -9.39
C LEU A 59 1.55 1.31 -10.73
N LEU A 60 2.40 1.90 -11.57
CA LEU A 60 2.68 1.43 -12.93
C LEU A 60 3.88 0.47 -12.97
N VAL A 61 4.71 0.50 -11.94
CA VAL A 61 5.96 -0.25 -11.82
C VAL A 61 5.89 -1.21 -10.63
N LYS A 62 6.47 -2.40 -10.79
CA LYS A 62 6.56 -3.43 -9.75
C LYS A 62 7.92 -3.38 -9.04
N GLU A 63 7.93 -3.85 -7.80
CA GLU A 63 9.17 -4.06 -7.05
C GLU A 63 10.10 -5.01 -7.83
N GLY A 64 11.38 -4.64 -7.91
CA GLY A 64 12.42 -5.27 -8.71
C GLY A 64 12.51 -4.81 -10.17
N ASP A 65 11.60 -3.94 -10.64
CA ASP A 65 11.65 -3.45 -12.04
C ASP A 65 12.62 -2.27 -12.20
N THR A 66 13.26 -2.21 -13.36
CA THR A 66 14.24 -1.17 -13.70
C THR A 66 13.57 -0.03 -14.44
N VAL A 67 13.65 1.17 -13.86
CA VAL A 67 12.97 2.37 -14.33
C VAL A 67 13.98 3.42 -14.77
N LYS A 68 13.79 4.01 -15.95
CA LYS A 68 14.62 5.12 -16.43
C LYS A 68 14.18 6.45 -15.82
N LEU A 69 15.09 7.41 -15.79
CA LEU A 69 14.72 8.80 -15.46
C LEU A 69 13.58 9.30 -16.34
N GLY A 70 12.58 9.91 -15.71
CA GLY A 70 11.38 10.43 -16.36
C GLY A 70 10.39 9.36 -16.82
N ALA A 71 10.70 8.06 -16.67
CA ALA A 71 9.74 7.01 -17.02
C ALA A 71 8.56 6.99 -16.03
N PRO A 72 7.34 6.72 -16.50
CA PRO A 72 6.14 6.76 -15.67
C PRO A 72 6.15 5.66 -14.61
N VAL A 73 6.03 6.05 -13.33
CA VAL A 73 6.09 5.15 -12.17
C VAL A 73 4.76 5.00 -11.45
N ALA A 74 4.00 6.09 -11.35
CA ALA A 74 2.73 6.12 -10.65
C ALA A 74 1.79 7.17 -11.28
N ILE A 75 0.51 7.09 -10.92
CA ILE A 75 -0.49 8.11 -11.26
C ILE A 75 -1.01 8.71 -9.95
N LEU A 76 -0.93 10.02 -9.83
CA LEU A 76 -1.39 10.79 -8.67
C LEU A 76 -2.59 11.64 -9.06
N GLY A 77 -3.61 11.73 -8.22
CA GLY A 77 -4.77 12.58 -8.49
C GLY A 77 -5.79 12.57 -7.36
N ASN A 78 -7.03 12.91 -7.69
CA ASN A 78 -8.14 12.88 -6.73
C ASN A 78 -8.79 11.50 -6.68
N ALA A 79 -9.29 11.10 -5.50
CA ALA A 79 -10.02 9.84 -5.36
C ALA A 79 -11.24 9.80 -6.29
N GLY A 80 -11.38 8.72 -7.07
CA GLY A 80 -12.49 8.52 -8.02
C GLY A 80 -12.31 9.20 -9.38
N GLU A 81 -11.14 9.78 -9.67
CA GLU A 81 -10.84 10.34 -10.99
C GLU A 81 -10.63 9.22 -12.02
N ASP A 82 -11.10 9.41 -13.26
CA ASP A 82 -10.86 8.43 -14.33
C ASP A 82 -9.44 8.57 -14.84
N ILE A 83 -8.66 7.49 -14.68
CA ILE A 83 -7.25 7.42 -15.09
C ILE A 83 -7.04 6.53 -16.32
N SER A 84 -8.10 6.07 -16.96
CA SER A 84 -8.03 5.08 -18.04
C SER A 84 -7.16 5.57 -19.21
N ALA A 85 -7.28 6.85 -19.55
CA ALA A 85 -6.45 7.50 -20.56
C ALA A 85 -4.96 7.56 -20.16
N LEU A 86 -4.67 7.90 -18.90
CA LEU A 86 -3.29 8.02 -18.38
C LEU A 86 -2.60 6.66 -18.29
N VAL A 87 -3.33 5.60 -17.92
CA VAL A 87 -2.83 4.22 -17.90
C VAL A 87 -2.51 3.75 -19.32
N ALA A 88 -3.36 4.08 -20.30
CA ALA A 88 -3.12 3.75 -21.71
C ALA A 88 -1.89 4.50 -22.26
N GLU A 89 -1.73 5.77 -21.94
CA GLU A 89 -0.58 6.59 -22.32
C GLU A 89 0.72 6.05 -21.72
N ALA A 90 0.72 5.73 -20.42
CA ALA A 90 1.86 5.14 -19.73
C ALA A 90 2.26 3.76 -20.30
N SER A 91 1.28 2.95 -20.71
CA SER A 91 1.53 1.62 -21.31
C SER A 91 2.00 1.70 -22.76
N GLY A 92 1.74 2.81 -23.45
CA GLY A 92 2.14 3.04 -24.84
C GLY A 92 3.61 3.47 -25.02
N THR A 93 4.30 3.81 -23.92
CA THR A 93 5.72 4.19 -23.94
C THR A 93 6.60 2.96 -23.71
N PRO A 94 7.53 2.59 -24.63
CA PRO A 94 8.39 1.42 -24.48
C PRO A 94 9.53 1.72 -23.48
N ALA A 95 9.21 1.81 -22.20
CA ALA A 95 10.21 2.00 -21.14
C ALA A 95 10.42 0.75 -20.26
N VAL A 96 9.48 -0.21 -20.27
CA VAL A 96 9.60 -1.46 -19.50
C VAL A 96 10.37 -2.49 -20.32
N LYS A 97 11.69 -2.57 -20.14
CA LYS A 97 12.45 -3.79 -20.49
C LYS A 97 12.41 -4.76 -19.31
N GLY A 98 11.19 -5.10 -18.89
CA GLY A 98 10.95 -6.10 -17.85
C GLY A 98 11.25 -7.49 -18.41
N LYS A 99 12.15 -8.24 -17.75
CA LYS A 99 12.17 -9.69 -17.88
C LYS A 99 10.79 -10.20 -17.49
N ALA A 100 10.25 -11.11 -18.30
CA ALA A 100 8.96 -11.74 -18.08
C ALA A 100 8.84 -12.25 -16.62
N PRO A 101 7.75 -11.94 -15.90
CA PRO A 101 7.48 -12.63 -14.66
C PRO A 101 7.16 -14.08 -15.02
N LYS A 102 8.06 -14.99 -14.62
CA LYS A 102 7.73 -16.40 -14.54
C LYS A 102 6.57 -16.51 -13.56
N ALA A 103 5.44 -17.00 -14.07
CA ALA A 103 4.31 -17.42 -13.28
C ALA A 103 4.80 -18.30 -12.14
N ASP A 104 4.59 -17.86 -10.90
CA ASP A 104 4.49 -18.75 -9.76
C ASP A 104 3.02 -18.73 -9.33
N ASP A 105 2.31 -19.66 -9.95
CA ASP A 105 1.01 -20.13 -9.54
C ASP A 105 1.22 -20.90 -8.22
N ALA A 106 0.89 -20.26 -7.10
CA ALA A 106 0.89 -20.93 -5.81
C ALA A 106 -0.36 -20.53 -5.00
N SER A 107 -1.40 -21.31 -5.27
CA SER A 107 -2.33 -21.86 -4.28
C SER A 107 -3.46 -20.97 -3.79
N LYS A 108 -4.56 -21.03 -4.55
CA LYS A 108 -5.92 -20.95 -4.03
C LYS A 108 -6.32 -22.35 -3.51
N ALA A 109 -6.55 -22.46 -2.21
CA ALA A 109 -7.39 -23.46 -1.57
C ALA A 109 -8.07 -22.72 -0.39
N ASP A 110 -9.22 -22.09 -0.57
CA ASP A 110 -10.58 -22.63 -0.67
C ASP A 110 -11.03 -23.51 0.51
N ALA A 111 -12.13 -23.05 1.12
CA ALA A 111 -13.04 -23.68 2.08
C ALA A 111 -12.52 -23.95 3.52
N ALA A 112 -13.24 -23.61 4.59
CA ALA A 112 -14.70 -23.53 4.74
C ALA A 112 -15.12 -22.61 5.92
N PRO A 113 -16.37 -22.10 5.89
CA PRO A 113 -16.94 -21.18 6.86
C PRO A 113 -17.56 -21.93 8.05
N LYS A 114 -17.69 -21.25 9.20
CA LYS A 114 -18.72 -21.59 10.19
C LYS A 114 -19.47 -20.33 10.58
N THR A 115 -20.74 -20.36 10.21
CA THR A 115 -21.78 -19.40 10.56
C THR A 115 -22.25 -19.63 12.00
N ASP A 116 -22.59 -18.52 12.65
CA ASP A 116 -23.72 -18.31 13.56
C ASP A 116 -24.09 -19.35 14.64
N ALA A 117 -23.97 -18.94 15.92
CA ALA A 117 -25.06 -19.02 16.91
C ALA A 117 -24.59 -18.45 18.27
N ALA A 118 -25.22 -17.34 18.69
CA ALA A 118 -25.24 -16.80 20.06
C ALA A 118 -26.04 -17.74 21.02
N PRO A 119 -26.38 -17.42 22.31
CA PRO A 119 -26.04 -16.27 23.17
C PRO A 119 -25.75 -16.62 24.68
N LYS A 120 -25.39 -15.58 25.47
CA LYS A 120 -25.84 -15.28 26.86
C LYS A 120 -25.54 -16.24 28.03
N ALA A 121 -24.67 -15.79 28.95
CA ALA A 121 -24.82 -15.92 30.43
C ALA A 121 -23.80 -14.99 31.13
N ALA A 122 -24.11 -13.72 31.40
CA ALA A 122 -24.63 -13.25 32.68
C ALA A 122 -24.46 -14.23 33.87
N GLN A 123 -23.34 -14.11 34.60
CA GLN A 123 -23.30 -14.42 36.03
C GLN A 123 -22.98 -13.16 36.82
N LYS A 124 -24.06 -12.46 37.15
CA LYS A 124 -24.17 -11.61 38.32
C LYS A 124 -24.75 -12.51 39.41
N GLN A 125 -24.00 -12.77 40.49
CA GLN A 125 -24.50 -12.90 41.87
C GLN A 125 -23.43 -13.43 42.83
N ALA A 126 -22.99 -12.57 43.75
CA ALA A 126 -22.92 -12.92 45.17
C ALA A 126 -23.37 -11.67 45.97
N PRO A 127 -24.50 -11.74 46.70
CA PRO A 127 -25.16 -10.59 47.32
C PRO A 127 -24.63 -10.24 48.72
N ALA A 128 -24.90 -9.00 49.10
CA ALA A 128 -24.60 -8.41 50.41
C ALA A 128 -25.62 -8.79 51.51
N LYS A 129 -25.14 -8.80 52.75
CA LYS A 129 -25.83 -8.61 54.06
C LYS A 129 -26.93 -9.60 54.46
N GLN A 130 -26.75 -10.26 55.61
CA GLN A 130 -27.51 -9.98 56.84
C GLN A 130 -27.04 -10.84 58.03
N ALA A 131 -27.00 -10.21 59.20
CA ALA A 131 -26.85 -10.81 60.52
C ALA A 131 -28.15 -11.51 60.96
N PRO A 132 -28.07 -12.49 61.87
CA PRO A 132 -29.12 -12.74 62.85
C PRO A 132 -28.70 -12.27 64.25
N LYS A 133 -29.63 -11.61 64.94
CA LYS A 133 -29.56 -11.28 66.36
C LYS A 133 -29.86 -12.52 67.22
N SER A 134 -29.39 -12.42 68.48
CA SER A 134 -29.91 -13.02 69.72
C SER A 134 -29.36 -14.39 70.15
N GLY A 135 -28.86 -14.45 71.40
CA GLY A 135 -28.65 -15.71 72.11
C GLY A 135 -27.55 -15.77 73.17
N LYS A 136 -27.64 -14.95 74.23
CA LYS A 136 -27.48 -15.34 75.65
C LYS A 136 -26.25 -16.21 76.05
N ALA A 137 -25.29 -15.59 76.72
CA ALA A 137 -24.69 -16.05 77.99
C ALA A 137 -23.89 -14.89 78.60
#